data_AF-A0A916VLB9-F1
#
_entry.id   AF-A0A916VLB9-F1
#
_cell.length_a   1.000
_cell.length_b   1.000
_cell.length_c   1.000
_cell.angle_alpha   90.00
_cell.angle_beta   90.00
_cell.angle_gamma   90.00
#
_symmetry.space_group_name_H-M   'P 1'
#
loop_
_entity.id
_entity.type
_entity.pdbx_description
1 polymer ?
#
loop_
_entity_poly.entity_id
_entity_poly.type
_entity_poly.pdbx_seq_one_letter_code
_entity_poly.pdbx_strand_id
1 'polypeptide(L)' 'MTRGIASLVTTSDGEKIANPKNINKLHKKLRLAQKSLSRKTKGSNNYHKARIKVARIHAKIKDSRFDYTHKRAHSTD' A
#
# COMPACT_ATOMS: atom_id res chain seq x y z
N MET A 1 -36.19 -17.67 -9.19
CA MET A 1 -34.80 -17.40 -9.67
C MET A 1 -34.43 -15.97 -9.29
N THR A 2 -33.71 -15.80 -8.18
CA THR A 2 -33.34 -14.48 -7.66
C THR A 2 -32.14 -13.94 -8.44
N ARG A 3 -32.35 -12.80 -9.09
CA ARG A 3 -31.33 -12.04 -9.83
C ARG A 3 -30.23 -11.62 -8.85
N GLY A 4 -29.05 -12.20 -9.01
CA GLY A 4 -27.83 -11.76 -8.35
C GLY A 4 -27.43 -10.39 -8.87
N ILE A 5 -27.70 -9.35 -8.07
CA ILE A 5 -27.20 -8.00 -8.28
C ILE A 5 -25.71 -8.00 -7.92
N ALA A 6 -24.90 -8.50 -8.85
CA ALA A 6 -23.45 -8.50 -8.77
C ALA A 6 -22.86 -7.32 -9.56
N SER A 7 -23.35 -6.10 -9.32
CA SER A 7 -22.70 -4.89 -9.83
C SER A 7 -23.28 -3.63 -9.20
N LEU A 8 -22.43 -2.63 -9.02
CA LEU A 8 -22.73 -1.22 -8.72
C LEU A 8 -22.73 -0.78 -7.24
N VAL A 9 -21.72 -1.20 -6.47
CA VAL A 9 -21.17 -0.32 -5.42
C VAL A 9 -19.84 0.25 -5.90
N THR A 10 -19.92 1.04 -6.97
CA THR A 10 -18.93 2.08 -7.23
C THR A 10 -19.47 3.33 -6.55
N THR A 11 -19.11 3.51 -5.27
CA THR A 11 -19.45 4.72 -4.53
C THR A 11 -18.60 5.87 -5.05
N SER A 12 -19.26 6.79 -5.75
CA SER A 12 -18.73 7.93 -6.50
C SER A 12 -18.02 9.02 -5.68
N ASP A 13 -17.76 8.81 -4.38
CA ASP A 13 -17.13 9.83 -3.52
C ASP A 13 -15.87 9.33 -2.78
N GLY A 14 -15.52 8.04 -2.95
CA GLY A 14 -14.35 7.41 -2.34
C GLY A 14 -13.32 6.84 -3.33
N GLU A 15 -13.61 6.83 -4.64
CA GLU A 15 -12.80 6.15 -5.67
C GLU A 15 -11.35 6.66 -5.81
N LYS A 16 -11.05 7.88 -5.35
CA LYS A 16 -9.68 8.44 -5.40
C LYS A 16 -8.78 7.99 -4.25
N ILE A 17 -9.34 7.38 -3.20
CA ILE A 17 -8.60 6.97 -2.00
C ILE A 17 -8.21 5.50 -2.19
N ALA A 18 -6.97 5.26 -2.61
CA ALA A 18 -6.39 3.93 -2.76
C ALA A 18 -7.08 2.99 -3.78
N ASN A 19 -6.82 3.23 -5.08
CA ASN A 19 -6.91 2.15 -6.07
C ASN A 19 -6.16 0.90 -5.51
N PRO A 20 -6.82 -0.25 -5.23
CA PRO A 20 -6.18 -1.41 -4.63
C PRO A 20 -5.02 -1.95 -5.48
N LYS A 21 -5.02 -1.63 -6.78
CA LYS A 21 -3.89 -1.87 -7.68
C LYS A 21 -2.60 -1.18 -7.21
N ASN A 22 -2.68 0.01 -6.61
CA ASN A 22 -1.51 0.76 -6.15
C ASN A 22 -0.90 0.19 -4.87
N ILE A 23 -1.73 -0.23 -3.90
CA ILE A 23 -1.26 -0.93 -2.70
C ILE A 23 -0.61 -2.26 -3.09
N ASN A 24 -1.27 -3.06 -3.94
CA ASN A 24 -0.69 -4.32 -4.43
C ASN A 24 0.66 -4.11 -5.15
N LYS A 25 0.80 -3.04 -5.96
CA LYS A 25 2.08 -2.67 -6.58
C LYS A 25 3.14 -2.30 -5.54
N LEU A 26 2.78 -1.56 -4.49
CA LEU A 26 3.70 -1.21 -3.39
C LEU A 26 4.16 -2.46 -2.62
N HIS A 27 3.26 -3.40 -2.34
CA HIS A 27 3.61 -4.68 -1.71
C HIS A 27 4.55 -5.53 -2.60
N LYS A 28 4.32 -5.58 -3.92
CA LYS A 28 5.24 -6.24 -4.85
C LYS A 28 6.63 -5.59 -4.82
N LYS A 29 6.70 -4.25 -4.85
CA LYS A 29 7.96 -3.50 -4.72
C LYS A 29 8.65 -3.77 -3.38
N LEU A 30 7.89 -3.84 -2.29
CA LEU A 30 8.41 -4.17 -0.97
C LEU A 30 9.06 -5.56 -0.94
N ARG A 31 8.37 -6.58 -1.47
CA ARG A 31 8.89 -7.95 -1.55
C ARG A 31 10.21 -8.02 -2.33
N LEU A 32 10.30 -7.33 -3.46
CA LEU A 32 11.53 -7.28 -4.25
C LEU A 32 12.66 -6.56 -3.51
N ALA A 33 12.35 -5.44 -2.83
CA ALA A 33 13.33 -4.70 -2.04
C ALA A 33 13.84 -5.52 -0.84
N GLN A 34 12.95 -6.25 -0.16
CA GLN A 34 13.27 -7.20 0.91
C GLN A 34 14.17 -8.34 0.41
N LYS A 35 13.85 -8.95 -0.74
CA LYS A 35 14.69 -9.99 -1.37
C LYS A 35 16.04 -9.46 -1.85
N SER A 36 16.11 -8.18 -2.25
CA SER A 36 17.40 -7.54 -2.55
C SER A 36 18.19 -7.31 -1.27
N LEU A 37 17.54 -6.86 -0.20
CA LEU A 37 18.18 -6.62 1.09
C LEU A 37 18.77 -7.90 1.70
N SER A 38 18.04 -9.01 1.65
CA SER A 38 18.51 -10.29 2.21
C SER A 38 19.73 -10.85 1.50
N ARG A 39 19.89 -10.54 0.20
CA ARG A 39 21.07 -10.92 -0.59
C ARG A 39 22.29 -10.03 -0.37
N LYS A 40 22.14 -8.89 0.35
CA LYS A 40 23.26 -7.97 0.60
C LYS A 40 23.94 -8.28 1.92
N THR A 41 25.26 -8.16 1.92
CA THR A 41 26.08 -8.30 3.13
C THR A 41 25.70 -7.26 4.16
N LYS A 42 25.27 -7.71 5.34
CA LYS A 42 24.98 -6.84 6.49
C LYS A 42 26.20 -5.98 6.80
N GLY A 43 25.99 -4.70 7.10
CA GLY A 43 27.07 -3.74 7.38
C GLY A 43 27.67 -3.05 6.14
N SER A 44 27.42 -3.54 4.92
CA SER A 44 27.88 -2.85 3.71
C SER A 44 27.11 -1.55 3.45
N ASN A 45 27.75 -0.57 2.81
CA ASN A 45 27.09 0.66 2.35
C ASN A 45 25.88 0.37 1.44
N ASN A 46 25.97 -0.68 0.63
CA ASN A 46 24.89 -1.12 -0.24
C ASN A 46 23.70 -1.73 0.52
N TYR A 47 23.95 -2.39 1.66
CA TYR A 47 22.92 -2.87 2.56
C TYR A 47 22.18 -1.71 3.22
N HIS A 48 22.90 -0.69 3.69
CA HIS A 48 22.27 0.52 4.25
C HIS A 48 21.37 1.22 3.22
N LYS A 49 21.84 1.42 1.98
CA LYS A 49 21.03 1.96 0.88
C LYS A 49 19.77 1.13 0.59
N ALA A 50 19.85 -0.20 0.69
CA ALA A 50 18.69 -1.08 0.50
C ALA A 50 17.69 -1.00 1.67
N ARG A 51 18.17 -0.90 2.91
CA ARG A 51 17.31 -0.70 4.09
C ARG A 51 16.49 0.58 3.98
N ILE A 52 17.11 1.68 3.58
CA ILE A 52 16.41 2.95 3.38
C ILE A 52 15.31 2.81 2.31
N LYS A 53 15.59 2.11 1.20
CA LYS A 53 14.56 1.84 0.16
C LYS A 53 13.37 1.07 0.73
N VAL A 54 13.61 0.05 1.54
CA VAL A 54 12.55 -0.73 2.22
C VAL A 54 11.74 0.17 3.16
N ALA A 55 12.39 0.99 3.98
CA ALA A 55 11.74 1.92 4.91
C ALA A 55 10.84 2.94 4.18
N ARG A 56 11.31 3.50 3.06
CA ARG A 56 10.51 4.43 2.24
C ARG A 56 9.24 3.78 1.68
N ILE A 57 9.30 2.50 1.29
CA ILE A 57 8.12 1.78 0.81
C ILE A 57 7.15 1.52 1.96
N HIS A 58 7.63 1.15 3.14
CA HIS A 58 6.80 1.02 4.34
C HIS A 58 6.12 2.34 4.71
N ALA A 59 6.83 3.46 4.66
CA ALA A 59 6.26 4.78 4.92
C ALA A 59 5.10 5.09 3.95
N LYS A 60 5.27 4.84 2.65
CA LYS A 60 4.19 5.02 1.65
C LYS A 60 2.96 4.16 1.94
N ILE A 61 3.17 2.90 2.35
CA ILE A 61 2.06 2.00 2.71
C ILE A 61 1.34 2.50 3.96
N LYS A 62 2.08 2.96 4.98
CA LYS A 62 1.52 3.52 6.21
C LYS A 62 0.72 4.79 5.94
N ASP A 63 1.27 5.69 5.14
CA ASP A 63 0.64 6.95 4.74
C ASP A 63 -0.68 6.71 3.97
N SER A 64 -0.65 5.80 2.99
CA SER A 64 -1.87 5.39 2.27
C SER A 64 -2.92 4.73 3.17
N ARG A 65 -2.51 4.01 4.23
CA ARG A 65 -3.43 3.42 5.21
C ARG A 65 -4.03 4.48 6.14
N PHE A 66 -3.24 5.48 6.53
CA PHE A 66 -3.66 6.52 7.46
C PHE A 66 -4.66 7.48 6.82
N ASP A 67 -4.44 7.88 5.55
CA ASP A 67 -5.40 8.70 4.78
C ASP A 67 -6.77 8.02 4.66
N TYR A 68 -6.78 6.69 4.51
CA TYR A 68 -8.03 5.91 4.49
C TYR A 68 -8.77 5.94 5.83
N THR A 69 -8.06 5.75 6.95
CA THR A 69 -8.70 5.77 8.28
C THR A 69 -9.22 7.15 8.65
N HIS A 70 -8.51 8.22 8.27
CA HIS A 70 -8.91 9.58 8.61
C HIS A 70 -10.17 10.03 7.84
N LYS A 71 -10.33 9.59 6.58
CA LYS A 71 -11.53 9.92 5.78
C LYS A 71 -12.80 9.18 6.20
N ARG A 72 -12.71 8.03 6.85
CA ARG A 72 -13.91 7.30 7.32
C ARG A 72 -14.44 7.79 8.67
N ALA A 73 -13.61 8.47 9.45
CA ALA A 73 -14.01 9.02 10.75
C ALA A 73 -14.79 10.33 10.63
N HIS A 74 -14.68 11.04 9.50
CA HIS A 74 -15.29 12.36 9.30
C HIS A 74 -16.65 12.32 8.57
N SER A 75 -17.19 11.12 8.31
CA SER A 75 -18.46 10.91 7.59
C SER A 75 -19.59 10.41 8.49
N THR A 76 -19.44 10.53 9.81
CA THR A 76 -20.47 10.25 10.82
C THR A 76 -20.64 11.47 11.70
N ASP A 77 -21.29 12.49 11.16
CA ASP A 77 -21.99 13.54 11.91
C ASP A 77 -23.30 13.82 11.16
#